data_AF-A0A532TB47-F1
#
_entry.id   AF-A0A532TB47-F1
#
_cell.length_a   1.000
_cell.length_b   1.000
_cell.length_c   1.000
_cell.angle_alpha   90.00
_cell.angle_beta   90.00
_cell.angle_gamma   90.00
#
_symmetry.space_group_name_H-M   'P 1'
#
loop_
_entity.id
_entity.type
_entity.pdbx_description
1 polymer ?
#
loop_
_entity_poly.entity_id
_entity_poly.type
_entity_poly.pdbx_seq_one_letter_code
_entity_poly.pdbx_strand_id
1 'polypeptide(L)'
;LTNVDFIFSLPNETEEDVDLTIKLMKDLCDMGANIHSHTFMPLPLTVFANEKVKKVDDKIRKTISELTSKGLADGNWKKQETLAKKISKYFKAKMD
;
A
#
# COMPACT_ATOMS: atom_id res chain seq x y z
N LEU A 1 2.94 1.60 -21.26
CA LEU A 1 1.93 2.10 -20.30
C LEU A 1 2.68 2.91 -19.26
N THR A 2 2.14 4.04 -18.84
CA THR A 2 2.72 4.82 -17.73
C THR A 2 2.51 4.07 -16.43
N ASN A 3 3.56 3.87 -15.64
CA ASN A 3 3.45 3.23 -14.34
C ASN A 3 3.27 4.29 -13.26
N VAL A 4 2.32 4.07 -12.36
CA VAL A 4 2.05 4.98 -11.23
C VAL A 4 2.14 4.19 -9.94
N ASP A 5 3.01 4.65 -9.04
CA ASP A 5 3.22 4.03 -7.74
C ASP A 5 2.14 4.44 -6.74
N PHE A 6 1.57 3.45 -6.04
CA PHE A 6 0.62 3.66 -4.95
C PHE A 6 1.14 3.02 -3.68
N ILE A 7 1.11 3.77 -2.57
CA ILE A 7 1.49 3.28 -1.24
C ILE A 7 0.23 3.26 -0.37
N PHE A 8 -0.21 2.06 0.04
CA PHE A 8 -1.39 1.87 0.87
C PHE A 8 -1.02 1.72 2.36
N SER A 9 -2.02 1.81 3.25
CA SER A 9 -1.87 1.63 4.70
C SER A 9 -1.01 2.72 5.35
N LEU A 10 -1.04 3.93 4.80
CA LEU A 10 -0.35 5.07 5.40
C LEU A 10 -0.89 5.35 6.82
N PRO A 11 -0.06 5.93 7.70
CA PRO A 11 -0.53 6.38 9.01
C PRO A 11 -1.72 7.34 8.86
N ASN A 12 -2.73 7.17 9.70
CA ASN A 12 -3.98 7.94 9.69
C ASN A 12 -4.85 7.83 8.41
N GLU A 13 -4.60 6.85 7.53
CA GLU A 13 -5.45 6.59 6.36
C GLU A 13 -6.93 6.36 6.75
N THR A 14 -7.77 7.18 6.14
CA THR A 14 -9.23 7.24 5.99
C THR A 14 -9.95 6.01 5.44
N GLU A 15 -11.18 5.71 5.84
CA GLU A 15 -12.08 4.96 4.95
C GLU A 15 -12.42 5.78 3.69
N GLU A 16 -12.60 7.09 3.84
CA GLU A 16 -12.82 8.01 2.72
C GLU A 16 -11.59 8.06 1.80
N ASP A 17 -10.39 8.12 2.38
CA ASP A 17 -9.12 8.08 1.63
C ASP A 17 -8.98 6.78 0.84
N VAL A 18 -9.38 5.64 1.42
CA VAL A 18 -9.40 4.34 0.76
C VAL A 18 -10.32 4.38 -0.46
N ASP A 19 -11.54 4.89 -0.31
CA ASP A 19 -12.52 4.95 -1.40
C ASP A 19 -12.06 5.90 -2.52
N LEU A 20 -11.47 7.05 -2.17
CA LEU A 20 -10.88 8.00 -3.12
C LEU A 20 -9.67 7.42 -3.85
N THR A 21 -8.80 6.69 -3.13
CA THR A 21 -7.64 6.01 -3.71
C THR A 21 -8.07 4.95 -4.73
N ILE A 22 -9.06 4.14 -4.40
CA ILE A 22 -9.62 3.12 -5.30
C ILE A 22 -10.21 3.77 -6.55
N LYS A 23 -10.94 4.88 -6.38
CA LYS A 23 -11.48 5.64 -7.51
C LYS A 23 -10.35 6.12 -8.43
N LEU A 24 -9.33 6.76 -7.87
CA LEU A 24 -8.19 7.26 -8.65
C LEU A 24 -7.46 6.15 -9.40
N MET A 25 -7.23 4.99 -8.76
CA MET A 25 -6.61 3.84 -9.42
C MET A 25 -7.40 3.40 -10.66
N LYS A 26 -8.74 3.33 -10.55
CA LYS A 26 -9.61 2.95 -11.67
C LYS A 26 -9.59 3.98 -12.79
N ASP A 27 -9.74 5.26 -12.44
CA ASP A 27 -9.70 6.36 -13.39
C ASP A 27 -8.37 6.37 -14.19
N LEU A 28 -7.24 6.15 -13.51
CA LEU A 28 -5.93 6.07 -14.16
C LEU A 28 -5.79 4.82 -15.05
N CYS A 29 -6.28 3.67 -14.61
CA CYS A 29 -6.30 2.46 -15.44
C CYS A 29 -7.14 2.65 -16.71
N ASP A 30 -8.29 3.32 -16.62
CA ASP A 30 -9.15 3.63 -17.76
C ASP A 30 -8.45 4.58 -18.75
N MET A 31 -7.53 5.43 -18.26
CA MET A 31 -6.65 6.27 -19.08
C MET A 31 -5.42 5.52 -19.65
N GLY A 32 -5.25 4.24 -19.34
CA GLY A 32 -4.13 3.42 -19.83
C GLY A 32 -2.88 3.43 -18.94
N ALA A 33 -3.00 3.81 -17.66
CA ALA A 33 -1.93 3.64 -16.69
C ALA A 33 -1.91 2.21 -16.12
N ASN A 34 -0.71 1.77 -15.70
CA ASN A 34 -0.51 0.56 -14.91
C ASN A 34 -0.20 0.95 -13.46
N ILE A 35 -0.84 0.27 -12.51
CA ILE A 35 -0.72 0.60 -11.09
C ILE A 35 0.36 -0.27 -10.45
N HIS A 36 1.44 0.35 -9.99
CA HIS A 36 2.48 -0.33 -9.23
C HIS A 36 2.18 -0.23 -7.72
N SER A 37 1.81 -1.37 -7.13
CA SER A 37 1.26 -1.42 -5.78
C SER A 37 2.32 -1.65 -4.72
N HIS A 38 2.31 -0.78 -3.71
CA HIS A 38 3.13 -0.87 -2.51
C HIS A 38 2.31 -0.82 -1.22
N THR A 39 2.87 -1.37 -0.15
CA THR A 39 2.37 -1.19 1.22
C THR A 39 3.34 -0.33 2.01
N PHE A 40 2.82 0.59 2.81
CA PHE A 40 3.60 1.38 3.75
C PHE A 40 4.50 0.50 4.63
N MET A 41 5.76 0.91 4.77
CA MET A 41 6.75 0.29 5.63
C MET A 41 7.37 1.36 6.53
N PRO A 42 7.44 1.15 7.86
CA PRO A 42 8.04 2.10 8.78
C PRO A 42 9.56 1.96 8.71
N LEU A 43 10.20 2.71 7.81
CA LEU A 43 11.62 2.56 7.54
C LEU A 43 12.47 3.28 8.60
N PRO A 44 13.63 2.71 9.01
CA PRO A 44 14.57 3.38 9.91
C PRO A 44 14.95 4.77 9.39
N LEU A 45 15.23 5.69 10.32
CA LEU A 45 15.68 7.05 10.03
C LEU A 45 14.68 7.93 9.26
N THR A 46 13.41 7.51 9.20
CA THR A 46 12.31 8.33 8.66
C THR A 46 11.44 8.86 9.79
N VAL A 47 10.70 9.96 9.54
CA VAL A 47 9.70 10.48 10.48
C VAL A 47 8.62 9.45 10.83
N PHE A 48 8.43 8.45 9.95
CA PHE A 48 7.46 7.38 10.12
C PHE A 48 8.06 6.08 10.66
N ALA A 49 9.30 6.09 11.15
CA ALA A 49 9.98 4.88 11.64
C ALA A 49 9.23 4.16 12.78
N ASN A 50 8.51 4.92 13.60
CA ASN A 50 7.76 4.41 14.76
C ASN A 50 6.24 4.35 14.54
N GLU A 51 5.79 4.61 13.31
CA GLU A 51 4.36 4.61 13.02
C GLU A 51 3.75 3.21 13.06
N LYS A 52 2.43 3.18 13.33
CA LYS A 52 1.68 1.93 13.38
C LYS A 52 1.52 1.36 11.99
N VAL A 53 1.96 0.11 11.82
CA VAL A 53 1.70 -0.66 10.60
C VAL A 53 0.29 -1.20 10.63
N LYS A 54 -0.49 -0.86 9.60
CA LYS A 54 -1.81 -1.43 9.33
C LYS A 54 -1.73 -2.45 8.20
N LYS A 55 -2.70 -3.37 8.17
CA LYS A 55 -2.92 -4.21 6.98
C LYS A 55 -3.54 -3.34 5.89
N VAL A 56 -3.25 -3.66 4.63
CA VAL A 56 -3.96 -3.08 3.47
C VAL A 56 -5.44 -3.41 3.59
N ASP A 57 -6.28 -2.40 3.39
CA ASP A 57 -7.74 -2.51 3.47
C ASP A 57 -8.29 -3.55 2.48
N ASP A 58 -9.33 -4.27 2.88
CA ASP A 58 -9.92 -5.35 2.07
C ASP A 58 -10.51 -4.84 0.75
N LYS A 59 -11.04 -3.60 0.70
CA LYS A 59 -11.50 -2.97 -0.53
C LYS A 59 -10.34 -2.74 -1.51
N ILE A 60 -9.20 -2.28 -1.00
CA ILE A 60 -7.97 -2.09 -1.80
C ILE A 60 -7.47 -3.44 -2.30
N ARG A 61 -7.39 -4.44 -1.43
CA ARG A 61 -6.94 -5.80 -1.80
C ARG A 61 -7.78 -6.39 -2.93
N LYS A 62 -9.11 -6.25 -2.84
CA LYS A 62 -10.04 -6.70 -3.87
C LYS A 62 -9.79 -5.95 -5.18
N THR A 63 -9.69 -4.62 -5.12
CA THR A 63 -9.43 -3.77 -6.29
C THR A 63 -8.11 -4.13 -6.98
N ILE A 64 -7.00 -4.25 -6.26
CA ILE A 64 -5.71 -4.64 -6.84
C ILE A 64 -5.81 -6.03 -7.46
N SER A 65 -6.47 -6.99 -6.80
CA SER A 65 -6.63 -8.34 -7.36
C SER A 65 -7.42 -8.33 -8.68
N GLU A 66 -8.45 -7.50 -8.78
CA GLU A 66 -9.24 -7.32 -10.00
C GLU A 66 -8.45 -6.61 -11.11
N LEU A 67 -7.60 -5.64 -10.78
CA LEU A 67 -6.76 -4.94 -11.76
C LEU A 67 -5.59 -5.81 -12.23
N THR A 68 -4.95 -6.56 -11.33
CA THR A 68 -3.87 -7.49 -11.65
C THR A 68 -4.36 -8.61 -12.57
N SER A 69 -5.57 -9.16 -12.37
CA SER A 69 -6.11 -10.17 -13.27
C SER A 69 -6.36 -9.66 -14.70
N LYS A 70 -6.52 -8.34 -14.87
CA LYS A 70 -6.63 -7.65 -16.15
C LYS A 70 -5.29 -7.19 -16.72
N GLY A 71 -4.17 -7.41 -16.01
CA GLY A 71 -2.84 -6.92 -16.40
C GLY A 71 -2.66 -5.41 -16.22
N LEU A 72 -3.47 -4.77 -15.36
CA LEU A 72 -3.47 -3.32 -15.12
C LEU A 72 -2.85 -2.92 -13.77
N ALA A 73 -2.40 -3.89 -12.98
CA ALA A 73 -1.70 -3.64 -11.74
C ALA A 73 -0.68 -4.74 -11.43
N ASP A 74 0.46 -4.34 -10.86
CA ASP A 74 1.50 -5.24 -10.39
C ASP A 74 2.11 -4.73 -9.06
N GLY A 75 3.23 -5.30 -8.62
CA GLY A 75 3.94 -4.87 -7.41
C GLY A 75 3.95 -5.89 -6.27
N ASN A 76 4.75 -5.58 -5.25
CA ASN A 76 5.10 -6.50 -4.15
C ASN A 76 4.40 -6.17 -2.82
N TRP A 77 3.27 -5.46 -2.85
CA TRP A 77 2.54 -4.98 -1.68
C TRP A 77 2.27 -6.06 -0.62
N LYS A 78 1.93 -7.31 -1.00
CA LYS A 78 1.71 -8.42 -0.05
C LYS A 78 2.97 -8.78 0.75
N LYS A 79 4.11 -8.82 0.07
CA LYS A 79 5.42 -9.09 0.70
C LYS A 79 5.81 -7.92 1.61
N GLN A 80 5.62 -6.69 1.13
CA GLN A 80 5.89 -5.48 1.90
C GLN A 80 5.04 -5.39 3.17
N GLU A 81 3.76 -5.77 3.13
CA GLU A 81 2.92 -5.80 4.35
C GLU A 81 3.50 -6.75 5.41
N THR A 82 3.96 -7.93 4.98
CA THR A 82 4.57 -8.90 5.89
C THR A 82 5.89 -8.36 6.45
N LEU A 83 6.68 -7.69 5.61
CA LEU A 83 7.94 -7.07 6.02
C LEU A 83 7.73 -5.90 6.97
N ALA A 84 6.74 -5.03 6.72
CA ALA A 84 6.37 -3.90 7.58
C ALA A 84 6.10 -4.36 9.02
N LYS A 85 5.35 -5.47 9.18
CA LYS A 85 5.09 -6.07 10.50
C LYS A 85 6.37 -6.55 11.19
N LYS A 86 7.30 -7.16 10.44
CA LYS A 86 8.60 -7.60 10.96
C LYS A 86 9.45 -6.42 11.43
N ILE A 87 9.52 -5.36 10.62
CA ILE A 87 10.25 -4.13 10.94
C ILE A 87 9.67 -3.47 12.19
N SER A 88 8.35 -3.30 12.24
CA SER A 88 7.68 -2.73 13.42
C SER A 88 7.92 -3.54 14.69
N LYS A 89 7.93 -4.88 14.60
CA LYS A 89 8.29 -5.75 15.74
C LYS A 89 9.74 -5.57 16.18
N TYR A 90 10.67 -5.46 15.24
CA TYR A 90 12.09 -5.24 15.53
C TYR A 90 12.33 -3.93 16.28
N PHE A 91 11.67 -2.84 15.87
CA PHE A 91 11.81 -1.56 16.57
C PHE A 91 11.24 -1.59 17.98
N LYS A 92 10.06 -2.19 18.19
CA LYS A 92 9.49 -2.33 19.54
C LYS A 92 10.44 -3.07 20.49
N ALA A 93 10.99 -4.20 20.05
CA ALA A 93 11.90 -5.01 20.86
C ALA A 93 13.25 -4.34 21.19
N LYS A 94 13.62 -3.26 20.50
CA LYS A 94 14.85 -2.48 20.76
C LYS A 94 14.62 -1.25 21.63
N MET A 95 13.35 -0.87 21.85
CA MET A 95 12.95 0.28 22.66
C MET A 95 12.52 -0.13 24.09
N ASP A 96 12.28 -1.43 24.30
CA ASP A 96 12.16 -2.08 25.62
C ASP A 96 13.56 -2.50 26.14
#